data_AF-A0A7C1JUT0-F1
#
_entry.id   AF-A0A7C1JUT0-F1
#
_cell.length_a   1.000
_cell.length_b   1.000
_cell.length_c   1.000
_cell.angle_alpha   90.00
_cell.angle_beta   90.00
_cell.angle_gamma   90.00
#
_symmetry.space_group_name_H-M   'P 1'
#
loop_
_entity.id
_entity.type
_entity.pdbx_description
1 polymer ?
#
loop_
_entity_poly.entity_id
_entity_poly.type
_entity_poly.pdbx_seq_one_letter_code
_entity_poly.pdbx_strand_id
1 'polypeptide(L)'
;MATPASDDPGLFTAAALEAAGALGGGRGIKVVPETRPLRDRIRRCAEQLASRLDKTRPMVRHELQSRARAVLAEEGLPECYLGWTMVALASAFWRQQVAAVPVSRRLLLLPHCLRSTDLCTAPYNELGLLCKDCGACCLSKLRQEAQQLGYKVMIAEGSPAVMRIILSGQVDAVLGVACLDALERTLDKVLLAGIPCMAVPLTRGGCRDTAADVDCIRQMIHTPFRPGTLCTRTYLHLMRTAARMFEPAQLQQLVPRVRGGPALAETDGQGLEALDPLAATEAIAYDFLTAGGKHSRPFITLAVYDALTGGHCTSADGASAAAQLPEPVKRVALAIEIFHKASLI
;
A
#
# COMPACT_ATOMS: atom_id res chain seq x y z
N MET A 1 -19.03 38.82 -36.33
CA MET A 1 -17.67 38.32 -36.05
C MET A 1 -17.82 37.16 -35.09
N ALA A 2 -17.58 35.94 -35.59
CA ALA A 2 -17.78 34.70 -34.86
C ALA A 2 -16.49 34.29 -34.12
N THR A 3 -16.63 33.86 -32.87
CA THR A 3 -15.67 33.05 -32.11
C THR A 3 -15.54 31.66 -32.73
N PRO A 4 -14.34 31.05 -32.74
CA PRO A 4 -14.22 29.61 -32.76
C PRO A 4 -13.94 29.07 -31.35
N ALA A 5 -14.76 28.11 -30.96
CA ALA A 5 -14.47 27.13 -29.92
C ALA A 5 -13.51 26.07 -30.48
N SER A 6 -12.66 25.50 -29.62
CA SER A 6 -12.15 24.15 -29.80
C SER A 6 -11.82 23.54 -28.45
N ASP A 7 -12.80 22.80 -27.92
CA ASP A 7 -12.59 21.71 -26.97
C ASP A 7 -11.73 20.62 -27.63
N ASP A 8 -10.71 20.15 -26.92
CA ASP A 8 -10.08 18.85 -27.22
C ASP A 8 -10.08 17.99 -25.95
N PRO A 9 -11.11 17.13 -25.75
CA PRO A 9 -11.21 16.22 -24.62
C PRO A 9 -10.55 14.89 -25.00
N GLY A 10 -9.23 14.81 -24.84
CA GLY A 10 -8.46 13.65 -25.30
C GLY A 10 -7.31 13.22 -24.40
N LEU A 11 -7.48 13.16 -23.06
CA LEU A 11 -6.38 12.76 -22.15
C LEU A 11 -6.64 11.55 -21.22
N PHE A 12 -7.77 10.84 -21.34
CA PHE A 12 -8.07 9.71 -20.42
C PHE A 12 -8.77 8.54 -21.11
N THR A 13 -8.27 8.06 -22.25
CA THR A 13 -8.74 6.78 -22.81
C THR A 13 -8.01 5.61 -22.15
N ALA A 14 -8.71 4.49 -21.95
CA ALA A 14 -8.12 3.24 -21.44
C ALA A 14 -6.91 2.78 -22.28
N ALA A 15 -6.91 3.10 -23.58
CA ALA A 15 -5.79 2.87 -24.50
C ALA A 15 -4.53 3.70 -24.18
N ALA A 16 -4.66 4.91 -23.62
CA ALA A 16 -3.51 5.72 -23.17
C ALA A 16 -2.89 5.16 -21.88
N LEU A 17 -3.70 4.55 -21.01
CA LEU A 17 -3.23 3.82 -19.82
C LEU A 17 -2.56 2.49 -20.20
N GLU A 18 -3.03 1.80 -21.23
CA GLU A 18 -2.39 0.61 -21.79
C GLU A 18 -1.08 0.96 -22.53
N ALA A 19 -1.05 2.07 -23.27
CA ALA A 19 0.16 2.58 -23.92
C ALA A 19 1.23 3.06 -22.92
N ALA A 20 0.83 3.62 -21.77
CA ALA A 20 1.74 3.89 -20.65
C ALA A 20 2.31 2.61 -20.03
N GLY A 21 1.59 1.48 -20.14
CA GLY A 21 2.09 0.15 -19.80
C GLY A 21 3.10 -0.43 -20.80
N ALA A 22 3.07 0.02 -22.05
CA ALA A 22 3.91 -0.49 -23.13
C ALA A 22 5.30 0.17 -23.25
N LEU A 23 5.53 1.32 -22.61
CA LEU A 23 6.76 2.13 -22.78
C LEU A 23 7.81 2.03 -21.65
N GLY A 24 7.85 0.95 -20.86
CA GLY A 24 8.82 0.88 -19.76
C GLY A 24 9.16 -0.48 -19.15
N GLY A 25 8.97 -1.58 -19.87
CA GLY A 25 9.04 -2.95 -19.31
C GLY A 25 10.21 -3.81 -19.81
N GLY A 26 11.39 -3.26 -20.09
CA GLY A 26 12.54 -4.08 -20.51
C GLY A 26 13.23 -4.77 -19.32
N ARG A 27 13.47 -6.09 -19.38
CA ARG A 27 14.33 -6.85 -18.44
C ARG A 27 15.70 -6.21 -18.19
N GLY A 28 16.13 -5.30 -19.06
CA GLY A 28 17.43 -4.63 -19.03
C GLY A 28 17.64 -3.59 -17.92
N ILE A 29 16.60 -3.09 -17.22
CA ILE A 29 16.75 -2.01 -16.21
C ILE A 29 16.70 -2.46 -14.74
N LYS A 30 16.64 -3.78 -14.51
CA LYS A 30 16.37 -4.39 -13.19
C LYS A 30 17.50 -5.32 -12.73
N VAL A 31 18.74 -4.91 -13.00
CA VAL A 31 19.92 -5.62 -12.50
C VAL A 31 20.23 -5.11 -11.09
N VAL A 32 20.55 -6.03 -10.18
CA VAL A 32 21.03 -5.67 -8.85
C VAL A 32 22.53 -5.41 -8.95
N PRO A 33 23.05 -4.26 -8.45
CA PRO A 33 24.48 -4.02 -8.42
C PRO A 33 25.21 -5.11 -7.62
N GLU A 34 26.21 -5.72 -8.25
CA GLU A 34 26.80 -6.99 -7.81
C GLU A 34 27.50 -6.89 -6.45
N THR A 35 28.31 -5.84 -6.27
CA THR A 35 29.14 -5.67 -5.08
C THR A 35 28.45 -4.82 -4.03
N ARG A 36 28.71 -5.11 -2.75
CA ARG A 36 28.22 -4.30 -1.62
C ARG A 36 28.70 -2.84 -1.70
N PRO A 37 29.98 -2.54 -1.98
CA PRO A 37 30.44 -1.15 -2.11
C PRO A 37 29.69 -0.35 -3.16
N LEU A 38 29.33 -0.97 -4.29
CA LEU A 38 28.57 -0.31 -5.35
C LEU A 38 27.13 0.00 -4.92
N ARG A 39 26.46 -0.94 -4.26
CA ARG A 39 25.12 -0.71 -3.68
C ARG A 39 25.14 0.42 -2.65
N ASP A 40 26.14 0.44 -1.77
CA ASP A 40 26.27 1.48 -0.76
C ASP A 40 26.61 2.85 -1.36
N ARG A 41 27.39 2.89 -2.44
CA ARG A 41 27.66 4.12 -3.21
C ARG A 41 26.35 4.70 -3.75
N ILE A 42 25.55 3.91 -4.48
CA ILE A 42 24.26 4.37 -5.02
C ILE A 42 23.31 4.85 -3.92
N ARG A 43 23.24 4.15 -2.77
CA ARG A 43 22.42 4.58 -1.62
C ARG A 43 22.85 5.94 -1.07
N ARG A 44 24.15 6.17 -0.91
CA ARG A 44 24.66 7.47 -0.43
C ARG A 44 24.26 8.60 -1.37
N CYS A 45 24.40 8.41 -2.69
CA CYS A 45 23.99 9.42 -3.67
C CYS A 45 22.47 9.64 -3.64
N ALA A 46 21.69 8.57 -3.52
CA ALA A 46 20.25 8.64 -3.35
C ALA A 46 19.83 9.40 -2.07
N GLU A 47 20.52 9.19 -0.95
CA GLU A 47 20.30 9.91 0.32
C GLU A 47 20.66 11.40 0.20
N GLN A 48 21.79 11.72 -0.44
CA GLN A 48 22.20 13.10 -0.70
C GLN A 48 21.18 13.82 -1.56
N LEU A 49 20.70 13.20 -2.65
CA LEU A 49 19.66 13.77 -3.50
C LEU A 49 18.35 13.95 -2.72
N ALA A 50 17.88 12.90 -2.03
CA ALA A 50 16.64 12.91 -1.26
C ALA A 50 16.60 13.96 -0.15
N SER A 51 17.76 14.34 0.41
CA SER A 51 17.85 15.39 1.43
C SER A 51 17.44 16.78 0.93
N ARG A 52 17.49 17.02 -0.38
CA ARG A 52 17.21 18.32 -1.03
C ARG A 52 15.83 18.37 -1.69
N LEU A 53 15.08 17.28 -1.64
CA LEU A 53 13.78 17.19 -2.30
C LEU A 53 12.68 17.77 -1.42
N ASP A 54 11.70 18.39 -2.07
CA ASP A 54 10.42 18.72 -1.45
C ASP A 54 9.70 17.42 -1.07
N LYS A 55 9.40 17.28 0.22
CA LYS A 55 8.74 16.10 0.80
C LYS A 55 7.26 16.34 1.10
N THR A 56 6.69 17.48 0.72
CA THR A 56 5.27 17.79 0.97
C THR A 56 4.32 16.97 0.11
N ARG A 57 4.78 16.46 -1.03
CA ARG A 57 4.01 15.57 -1.92
C ARG A 57 4.80 14.31 -2.25
N PRO A 58 4.13 13.14 -2.37
CA PRO A 58 4.78 11.94 -2.85
C PRO A 58 5.38 12.14 -4.24
N MET A 59 6.53 11.54 -4.48
CA MET A 59 7.15 11.53 -5.80
C MET A 59 6.37 10.60 -6.73
N VAL A 60 6.04 11.09 -7.92
CA VAL A 60 5.41 10.29 -8.99
C VAL A 60 6.47 9.49 -9.76
N ARG A 61 6.04 8.39 -10.40
CA ARG A 61 6.94 7.42 -11.04
C ARG A 61 7.92 8.05 -12.03
N HIS A 62 7.45 8.95 -12.91
CA HIS A 62 8.29 9.59 -13.91
C HIS A 62 9.37 10.49 -13.29
N GLU A 63 9.04 11.19 -12.20
CA GLU A 63 9.99 12.01 -11.46
C GLU A 63 11.04 11.13 -10.77
N LEU A 64 10.61 10.03 -10.15
CA LEU A 64 11.52 9.06 -9.53
C LEU A 64 12.47 8.45 -10.54
N GLN A 65 11.97 8.08 -11.71
CA GLN A 65 12.76 7.52 -12.80
C GLN A 65 13.78 8.53 -13.34
N SER A 66 13.35 9.78 -13.60
CA SER A 66 14.23 10.85 -14.07
C SER A 66 15.35 11.15 -13.07
N ARG A 67 15.01 11.26 -11.78
CA ARG A 67 15.98 11.51 -10.71
C ARG A 67 16.92 10.34 -10.48
N ALA A 68 16.43 9.10 -10.57
CA ALA A 68 17.27 7.91 -10.47
C ALA A 68 18.27 7.81 -11.63
N ARG A 69 17.88 8.19 -12.86
CA ARG A 69 18.81 8.31 -13.99
C ARG A 69 19.88 9.37 -13.76
N ALA A 70 19.53 10.50 -13.15
CA ALA A 70 20.51 11.53 -12.81
C ALA A 70 21.58 10.99 -11.84
N VAL A 71 21.17 10.22 -10.81
CA VAL A 71 22.10 9.53 -9.90
C VAL A 71 23.01 8.56 -10.66
N LEU A 72 22.48 7.78 -11.60
CA LEU A 72 23.29 6.87 -12.41
C LEU A 72 24.30 7.61 -13.29
N ALA A 73 23.87 8.71 -13.92
CA ALA A 73 24.70 9.52 -14.81
C ALA A 73 25.85 10.19 -14.06
N GLU A 74 25.58 10.78 -12.88
CA GLU A 74 26.60 11.41 -12.01
C GLU A 74 27.68 10.41 -11.59
N GLU A 75 27.29 9.16 -11.33
CA GLU A 75 28.20 8.11 -10.86
C GLU A 75 28.88 7.32 -12.00
N GLY A 76 28.51 7.58 -13.27
CA GLY A 76 29.00 6.85 -14.44
C GLY A 76 28.52 5.39 -14.48
N LEU A 77 27.31 5.13 -14.00
CA LEU A 77 26.75 3.78 -13.84
C LEU A 77 25.76 3.42 -14.96
N PRO A 78 25.66 2.13 -15.33
CA PRO A 78 24.79 1.70 -16.43
C PRO A 78 23.30 1.83 -16.09
N GLU A 79 22.48 2.07 -17.12
CA GLU A 79 21.00 2.13 -17.06
C GLU A 79 20.39 0.84 -16.46
N CYS A 80 21.13 -0.27 -16.51
CA CYS A 80 20.64 -1.54 -15.97
C CYS A 80 20.38 -1.54 -14.46
N TYR A 81 20.94 -0.57 -13.72
CA TYR A 81 20.72 -0.39 -12.28
C TYR A 81 19.58 0.59 -11.96
N LEU A 82 18.81 1.06 -12.95
CA LEU A 82 17.77 2.07 -12.75
C LEU A 82 16.72 1.61 -11.73
N GLY A 83 16.18 0.40 -11.86
CA GLY A 83 15.16 -0.10 -10.94
C GLY A 83 15.66 -0.20 -9.49
N TRP A 84 16.92 -0.59 -9.30
CA TRP A 84 17.53 -0.63 -7.98
C TRP A 84 17.72 0.79 -7.39
N THR A 85 18.16 1.72 -8.23
CA THR A 85 18.39 3.13 -7.86
C THR A 85 17.08 3.84 -7.51
N MET A 86 15.99 3.55 -8.24
CA MET A 86 14.65 4.04 -7.91
C MET A 86 14.21 3.59 -6.51
N VAL A 87 14.45 2.32 -6.15
CA VAL A 87 14.12 1.82 -4.79
C VAL A 87 14.95 2.52 -3.72
N ALA A 88 16.26 2.70 -3.97
CA ALA A 88 17.15 3.40 -3.03
C ALA A 88 16.71 4.86 -2.82
N LEU A 89 16.38 5.56 -3.91
CA LEU A 89 15.90 6.95 -3.86
C LEU A 89 14.53 7.09 -3.19
N ALA A 90 13.57 6.22 -3.51
CA ALA A 90 12.27 6.21 -2.86
C ALA A 90 12.39 5.94 -1.35
N SER A 91 13.22 4.98 -0.95
CA SER A 91 13.47 4.68 0.47
C SER A 91 14.12 5.86 1.19
N ALA A 92 15.10 6.52 0.56
CA ALA A 92 15.75 7.70 1.11
C ALA A 92 14.78 8.89 1.26
N PHE A 93 13.90 9.10 0.27
CA PHE A 93 12.87 10.13 0.30
C PHE A 93 11.95 10.00 1.53
N TRP A 94 11.48 8.78 1.81
CA TRP A 94 10.53 8.48 2.88
C TRP A 94 11.16 8.22 4.25
N ARG A 95 12.50 8.16 4.35
CA ARG A 95 13.20 7.74 5.57
C ARG A 95 12.79 8.54 6.82
N GLN A 96 12.63 9.86 6.68
CA GLN A 96 12.23 10.74 7.78
C GLN A 96 10.78 10.51 8.20
N GLN A 97 9.88 10.32 7.24
CA GLN A 97 8.46 10.06 7.47
C GLN A 97 8.24 8.70 8.13
N VAL A 98 9.00 7.68 7.71
CA VAL A 98 8.99 6.38 8.40
C VAL A 98 9.51 6.53 9.83
N ALA A 99 10.57 7.31 10.05
CA ALA A 99 11.06 7.60 11.40
C ALA A 99 10.03 8.31 12.28
N ALA A 100 9.16 9.15 11.71
CA ALA A 100 8.07 9.83 12.41
C ALA A 100 6.86 8.93 12.75
N VAL A 101 6.78 7.71 12.20
CA VAL A 101 5.75 6.73 12.58
C VAL A 101 6.27 5.89 13.77
N PRO A 102 5.50 5.72 14.86
CA PRO A 102 5.88 4.84 15.97
C PRO A 102 6.16 3.41 15.50
N VAL A 103 7.16 2.74 16.08
CA VAL A 103 7.57 1.38 15.65
C VAL A 103 6.41 0.38 15.68
N SER A 104 5.55 0.47 16.70
CA SER A 104 4.32 -0.34 16.85
C SER A 104 3.29 -0.17 15.74
N ARG A 105 3.42 0.90 14.96
CA ARG A 105 2.56 1.23 13.81
C ARG A 105 3.29 1.05 12.47
N ARG A 106 4.42 0.35 12.47
CA ARG A 106 5.16 -0.02 11.25
C ARG A 106 4.94 -1.50 10.93
N LEU A 107 4.73 -1.79 9.65
CA LEU A 107 4.71 -3.15 9.12
C LEU A 107 6.09 -3.50 8.56
N LEU A 108 6.70 -4.58 9.03
CA LEU A 108 7.79 -5.24 8.33
C LEU A 108 7.22 -6.36 7.45
N LEU A 109 7.39 -6.23 6.14
CA LEU A 109 6.99 -7.22 5.15
C LEU A 109 8.22 -7.96 4.64
N LEU A 110 8.32 -9.25 4.98
CA LEU A 110 9.39 -10.12 4.55
C LEU A 110 8.90 -11.07 3.44
N PRO A 111 9.74 -11.41 2.45
CA PRO A 111 9.37 -12.29 1.36
C PRO A 111 9.54 -13.73 1.82
N HIS A 112 8.53 -14.57 1.59
CA HIS A 112 8.65 -15.98 1.92
C HIS A 112 9.71 -16.70 1.07
N CYS A 113 10.14 -16.12 -0.06
CA CYS A 113 11.20 -16.64 -0.93
C CYS A 113 12.57 -16.77 -0.24
N LEU A 114 12.76 -16.14 0.93
CA LEU A 114 13.95 -16.30 1.76
C LEU A 114 13.92 -17.57 2.63
N ARG A 115 12.82 -18.33 2.62
CA ARG A 115 12.74 -19.62 3.34
C ARG A 115 13.60 -20.68 2.65
N SER A 116 14.15 -21.59 3.45
CA SER A 116 14.69 -22.85 2.90
C SER A 116 13.53 -23.72 2.41
N THR A 117 13.54 -24.11 1.13
CA THR A 117 12.51 -25.00 0.57
C THR A 117 12.56 -26.40 1.17
N ASP A 118 13.76 -26.83 1.57
CA ASP A 118 14.01 -28.21 1.97
C ASP A 118 13.74 -28.43 3.47
N LEU A 119 13.99 -27.39 4.28
CA LEU A 119 13.93 -27.49 5.74
C LEU A 119 12.71 -26.79 6.36
N CYS A 120 12.08 -25.83 5.66
CA CYS A 120 10.98 -25.04 6.23
C CYS A 120 9.62 -25.68 5.96
N THR A 121 8.98 -26.18 7.02
CA THR A 121 7.65 -26.84 7.01
C THR A 121 6.51 -25.93 7.48
N ALA A 122 6.73 -24.61 7.52
CA ALA A 122 5.73 -23.65 7.98
C ALA A 122 4.49 -23.64 7.06
N PRO A 123 3.27 -23.67 7.62
CA PRO A 123 2.04 -23.63 6.83
C PRO A 123 1.74 -22.21 6.34
N TYR A 124 0.83 -22.10 5.38
CA TYR A 124 0.30 -20.83 4.88
C TYR A 124 -1.13 -20.62 5.35
N ASN A 125 -1.51 -19.37 5.58
CA ASN A 125 -2.89 -18.94 5.70
C ASN A 125 -3.17 -17.79 4.71
N GLU A 126 -4.35 -17.18 4.81
CA GLU A 126 -4.75 -16.05 3.95
C GLU A 126 -3.86 -14.80 4.06
N LEU A 127 -3.08 -14.67 5.15
CA LEU A 127 -2.18 -13.53 5.37
C LEU A 127 -0.75 -13.82 4.92
N GLY A 128 -0.31 -15.09 4.95
CA GLY A 128 1.01 -15.50 4.48
C GLY A 128 1.56 -16.73 5.18
N LEU A 129 2.88 -16.84 5.18
CA LEU A 129 3.63 -17.93 5.81
C LEU A 129 3.62 -17.77 7.35
N LEU A 130 3.13 -18.79 8.04
CA LEU A 130 3.11 -18.87 9.50
C LEU A 130 4.43 -19.46 10.01
N CYS A 131 5.47 -18.61 10.04
CA CYS A 131 6.80 -19.01 10.54
C CYS A 131 6.71 -19.59 11.96
N LYS A 132 7.31 -20.77 12.16
CA LYS A 132 7.42 -21.46 13.46
C LYS A 132 8.82 -21.32 14.08
N ASP A 133 9.59 -20.34 13.61
CA ASP A 133 10.95 -20.04 14.06
C ASP A 133 11.91 -21.24 14.03
N CYS A 134 11.83 -22.08 12.99
CA CYS A 134 12.63 -23.29 12.85
C CYS A 134 14.15 -23.06 12.68
N GLY A 135 14.60 -21.81 12.57
CA GLY A 135 16.02 -21.46 12.45
C GLY A 135 16.68 -21.75 11.09
N ALA A 136 15.99 -22.42 10.16
CA ALA A 136 16.54 -22.84 8.87
C ALA A 136 16.83 -21.72 7.86
N CYS A 137 16.47 -20.47 8.17
CA CYS A 137 16.71 -19.31 7.32
C CYS A 137 16.80 -18.02 8.15
N CYS A 138 17.14 -16.90 7.50
CA CYS A 138 17.27 -15.59 8.16
C CYS A 138 15.93 -14.99 8.64
N LEU A 139 14.78 -15.47 8.12
CA LEU A 139 13.45 -14.92 8.44
C LEU A 139 13.13 -14.98 9.94
N SER A 140 13.45 -16.09 10.62
CA SER A 140 13.16 -16.27 12.04
C SER A 140 13.84 -15.18 12.90
N LYS A 141 15.14 -14.93 12.65
CA LYS A 141 15.91 -13.93 13.39
C LYS A 141 15.40 -12.51 13.12
N LEU A 142 15.18 -12.17 11.85
CA LEU A 142 14.66 -10.84 11.46
C LEU A 142 13.26 -10.57 12.04
N ARG A 143 12.40 -11.59 12.03
CA ARG A 143 11.05 -11.51 12.62
C ARG A 143 11.12 -11.26 14.12
N GLN A 144 11.89 -12.08 14.84
CA GLN A 144 12.02 -11.96 16.30
C GLN A 144 12.58 -10.59 16.69
N GLU A 145 13.64 -10.15 16.02
CA GLU A 145 14.26 -8.84 16.23
C GLU A 145 13.27 -7.70 16.00
N ALA A 146 12.52 -7.72 14.90
CA ALA A 146 11.51 -6.70 14.62
C ALA A 146 10.34 -6.73 15.62
N GLN A 147 9.86 -7.92 16.00
CA GLN A 147 8.78 -8.08 16.99
C GLN A 147 9.20 -7.55 18.37
N GLN A 148 10.45 -7.76 18.79
CA GLN A 148 10.99 -7.22 20.04
C GLN A 148 11.00 -5.68 20.06
N LEU A 149 11.22 -5.04 18.90
CA LEU A 149 11.11 -3.59 18.74
C LEU A 149 9.66 -3.09 18.66
N GLY A 150 8.69 -4.01 18.53
CA GLY A 150 7.26 -3.71 18.47
C GLY A 150 6.66 -3.73 17.06
N TYR A 151 7.41 -4.08 16.02
CA TYR A 151 6.86 -4.15 14.66
C TYR A 151 5.70 -5.15 14.57
N LYS A 152 4.71 -4.82 13.74
CA LYS A 152 3.88 -5.85 13.10
C LYS A 152 4.73 -6.48 12.00
N VAL A 153 4.84 -7.81 12.01
CA VAL A 153 5.65 -8.54 11.02
C VAL A 153 4.75 -9.48 10.23
N MET A 154 4.91 -9.47 8.92
CA MET A 154 4.21 -10.38 8.02
C MET A 154 5.20 -10.99 7.03
N ILE A 155 5.10 -12.30 6.82
CA ILE A 155 5.88 -13.02 5.80
C ILE A 155 4.91 -13.44 4.72
N ALA A 156 4.85 -12.70 3.62
CA ALA A 156 3.82 -12.91 2.61
C ALA A 156 4.32 -12.58 1.20
N GLU A 157 3.63 -13.13 0.21
CA GLU A 157 3.72 -12.66 -1.17
C GLU A 157 2.47 -11.83 -1.48
N GLY A 158 2.68 -10.57 -1.84
CA GLY A 158 1.64 -9.76 -2.46
C GLY A 158 0.99 -8.69 -1.58
N SER A 159 0.30 -7.80 -2.28
CA SER A 159 -0.28 -6.56 -1.77
C SER A 159 -1.64 -6.68 -1.04
N PRO A 160 -2.54 -7.64 -1.32
CA PRO A 160 -3.89 -7.60 -0.74
C PRO A 160 -3.92 -7.66 0.80
N ALA A 161 -3.18 -8.58 1.41
CA ALA A 161 -3.09 -8.68 2.87
C ALA A 161 -2.45 -7.43 3.49
N VAL A 162 -1.40 -6.91 2.86
CA VAL A 162 -0.72 -5.67 3.26
C VAL A 162 -1.70 -4.49 3.28
N MET A 163 -2.46 -4.31 2.20
CA MET A 163 -3.45 -3.23 2.09
C MET A 163 -4.53 -3.34 3.17
N ARG A 164 -5.02 -4.54 3.48
CA ARG A 164 -6.01 -4.75 4.56
C ARG A 164 -5.48 -4.28 5.93
N ILE A 165 -4.23 -4.56 6.25
CA ILE A 165 -3.60 -4.09 7.51
C ILE A 165 -3.43 -2.56 7.51
N ILE A 166 -3.08 -1.96 6.37
CA ILE A 166 -2.95 -0.50 6.21
C ILE A 166 -4.32 0.19 6.36
N LEU A 167 -5.35 -0.33 5.69
CA LEU A 167 -6.71 0.23 5.66
C LEU A 167 -7.49 0.02 6.96
N SER A 168 -7.20 -1.05 7.71
CA SER A 168 -7.74 -1.22 9.07
C SER A 168 -7.16 -0.22 10.10
N GLY A 169 -6.14 0.56 9.72
CA GLY A 169 -5.53 1.53 10.64
C GLY A 169 -4.52 0.95 11.61
N GLN A 170 -4.11 -0.32 11.42
CA GLN A 170 -3.14 -0.97 12.30
C GLN A 170 -1.71 -0.50 12.08
N VAL A 171 -1.37 -0.03 10.87
CA VAL A 171 -0.04 0.44 10.50
C VAL A 171 -0.13 1.67 9.61
N ASP A 172 0.83 2.58 9.74
CA ASP A 172 0.94 3.81 8.96
C ASP A 172 2.19 3.87 8.08
N ALA A 173 3.11 2.89 8.21
CA ALA A 173 4.31 2.79 7.38
C ALA A 173 4.66 1.34 7.06
N VAL A 174 5.31 1.12 5.92
CA VAL A 174 5.71 -0.21 5.43
C VAL A 174 7.20 -0.28 5.16
N LEU A 175 7.86 -1.27 5.75
CA LEU A 175 9.25 -1.63 5.47
C LEU A 175 9.25 -2.96 4.74
N GLY A 176 9.65 -2.97 3.46
CA GLY A 176 9.54 -4.13 2.59
C GLY A 176 10.89 -4.75 2.23
N VAL A 177 10.92 -6.07 2.09
CA VAL A 177 12.03 -6.78 1.46
C VAL A 177 11.46 -7.60 0.30
N ALA A 178 11.98 -7.42 -0.91
CA ALA A 178 11.44 -8.09 -2.10
C ALA A 178 12.38 -8.00 -3.31
N CYS A 179 12.14 -8.80 -4.36
CA CYS A 179 12.83 -8.64 -5.64
C CYS A 179 12.40 -7.35 -6.35
N LEU A 180 13.21 -6.86 -7.29
CA LEU A 180 12.92 -5.63 -8.02
C LEU A 180 11.58 -5.70 -8.78
N ASP A 181 11.21 -6.87 -9.32
CA ASP A 181 9.92 -7.03 -10.01
C ASP A 181 8.71 -6.89 -9.08
N ALA A 182 8.79 -7.40 -7.86
CA ALA A 182 7.71 -7.24 -6.88
C ALA A 182 7.66 -5.81 -6.32
N LEU A 183 8.83 -5.18 -6.11
CA LEU A 183 8.91 -3.80 -5.68
C LEU A 183 8.33 -2.84 -6.72
N GLU A 184 8.65 -3.00 -8.00
CA GLU A 184 8.10 -2.14 -9.05
C GLU A 184 6.56 -2.18 -9.09
N ARG A 185 5.97 -3.38 -9.03
CA ARG A 185 4.49 -3.55 -9.03
C ARG A 185 3.80 -2.91 -7.82
N THR A 186 4.52 -2.73 -6.72
CA THR A 186 3.98 -2.17 -5.47
C THR A 186 4.28 -0.70 -5.31
N LEU A 187 5.41 -0.23 -5.85
CA LEU A 187 5.91 1.13 -5.74
C LEU A 187 4.88 2.14 -6.23
N ASP A 188 4.28 1.91 -7.40
CA ASP A 188 3.29 2.85 -7.97
C ASP A 188 2.09 3.07 -7.03
N LYS A 189 1.57 2.00 -6.43
CA LYS A 189 0.40 2.08 -5.55
C LYS A 189 0.73 2.77 -4.23
N VAL A 190 1.90 2.48 -3.67
CA VAL A 190 2.36 3.04 -2.39
C VAL A 190 2.72 4.52 -2.54
N LEU A 191 3.39 4.89 -3.63
CA LEU A 191 3.69 6.27 -3.96
C LEU A 191 2.42 7.09 -4.21
N LEU A 192 1.49 6.57 -5.02
CA LEU A 192 0.21 7.26 -5.29
C LEU A 192 -0.63 7.44 -4.03
N ALA A 193 -0.65 6.44 -3.13
CA ALA A 193 -1.37 6.54 -1.88
C ALA A 193 -0.69 7.46 -0.85
N GLY A 194 0.58 7.84 -1.06
CA GLY A 194 1.38 8.62 -0.12
C GLY A 194 1.61 7.87 1.20
N ILE A 195 1.88 6.57 1.12
CA ILE A 195 2.16 5.75 2.31
C ILE A 195 3.67 5.75 2.55
N PRO A 196 4.16 6.18 3.73
CA PRO A 196 5.57 6.10 4.08
C PRO A 196 6.13 4.69 3.92
N CYS A 197 7.17 4.55 3.10
CA CYS A 197 7.75 3.24 2.85
C CYS A 197 9.28 3.26 2.68
N MET A 198 9.94 2.20 3.14
CA MET A 198 11.32 1.89 2.76
C MET A 198 11.38 0.46 2.26
N ALA A 199 12.35 0.17 1.39
CA ALA A 199 12.56 -1.19 0.91
C ALA A 199 14.03 -1.56 0.74
N VAL A 200 14.31 -2.84 0.96
CA VAL A 200 15.60 -3.47 0.64
C VAL A 200 15.38 -4.50 -0.46
N PRO A 201 15.95 -4.29 -1.67
CA PRO A 201 15.91 -5.29 -2.72
C PRO A 201 16.67 -6.57 -2.33
N LEU A 202 16.16 -7.72 -2.75
CA LEU A 202 16.91 -8.98 -2.72
C LEU A 202 18.18 -8.85 -3.58
N THR A 203 19.30 -9.38 -3.09
CA THR A 203 20.58 -9.40 -3.83
C THR A 203 20.59 -10.48 -4.92
N ARG A 204 19.88 -11.59 -4.68
CA ARG A 204 19.56 -12.61 -5.67
C ARG A 204 18.05 -12.77 -5.69
N GLY A 205 17.43 -12.34 -6.78
CA GLY A 205 15.99 -12.51 -7.02
C GLY A 205 15.65 -13.94 -7.45
N GLY A 206 14.35 -14.25 -7.48
CA GLY A 206 13.82 -15.58 -7.80
C GLY A 206 12.72 -15.97 -6.83
N CYS A 207 12.14 -17.16 -7.03
CA CYS A 207 11.15 -17.73 -6.11
C CYS A 207 11.73 -18.85 -5.22
N ARG A 208 13.01 -19.20 -5.40
CA ARG A 208 13.76 -20.19 -4.61
C ARG A 208 15.19 -19.71 -4.40
N ASP A 209 15.80 -20.07 -3.26
CA ASP A 209 17.19 -19.77 -2.89
C ASP A 209 17.59 -18.31 -3.08
N THR A 210 16.68 -17.41 -2.71
CA THR A 210 16.93 -15.96 -2.78
C THR A 210 17.92 -15.53 -1.71
N ALA A 211 18.63 -14.45 -1.99
CA ALA A 211 19.57 -13.86 -1.06
C ALA A 211 19.20 -12.40 -0.82
N ALA A 212 19.49 -11.91 0.38
CA ALA A 212 19.32 -10.52 0.75
C ALA A 212 20.52 -10.04 1.55
N ASP A 213 20.68 -8.73 1.56
CA ASP A 213 21.64 -8.06 2.42
C ASP A 213 21.05 -7.90 3.82
N VAL A 214 21.28 -8.90 4.69
CA VAL A 214 20.66 -8.98 6.02
C VAL A 214 21.01 -7.77 6.87
N ASP A 215 22.24 -7.25 6.77
CA ASP A 215 22.65 -6.07 7.52
C ASP A 215 21.90 -4.81 7.08
N CYS A 216 21.61 -4.68 5.78
CA CYS A 216 20.76 -3.59 5.29
C CYS A 216 19.32 -3.71 5.80
N ILE A 217 18.79 -4.93 5.88
CA ILE A 217 17.44 -5.16 6.44
C ILE A 217 17.43 -4.76 7.92
N ARG A 218 18.44 -5.18 8.69
CA ARG A 218 18.58 -4.78 10.10
C ARG A 218 18.70 -3.27 10.26
N GLN A 219 19.54 -2.61 9.47
CA GLN A 219 19.64 -1.14 9.48
C GLN A 219 18.29 -0.46 9.19
N MET A 220 17.50 -1.02 8.29
CA MET A 220 16.15 -0.52 8.00
C MET A 220 15.20 -0.73 9.19
N ILE A 221 15.21 -1.92 9.81
CA ILE A 221 14.43 -2.27 11.02
C ILE A 221 14.78 -1.36 12.20
N HIS A 222 16.07 -1.07 12.40
CA HIS A 222 16.56 -0.21 13.49
C HIS A 222 16.43 1.29 13.21
N THR A 223 15.65 1.69 12.21
CA THR A 223 15.34 3.12 12.02
C THR A 223 14.64 3.64 13.27
N PRO A 224 15.20 4.62 14.01
CA PRO A 224 14.62 5.04 15.28
C PRO A 224 13.28 5.73 15.08
N PHE A 225 12.43 5.71 16.11
CA PHE A 225 11.30 6.64 16.18
C PHE A 225 11.82 8.03 16.52
N ARG A 226 11.44 9.02 15.70
CA ARG A 226 11.76 10.44 15.90
C ARG A 226 10.47 11.23 15.73
N PRO A 227 9.88 11.75 16.83
CA PRO A 227 8.70 12.58 16.74
C PRO A 227 8.91 13.72 15.73
N GLY A 228 7.97 13.90 14.82
CA GLY A 228 8.03 14.93 13.80
C GLY A 228 6.72 15.01 13.03
N THR A 229 6.46 16.15 12.43
CA THR A 229 5.24 16.36 11.64
C THR A 229 5.39 15.68 10.29
N LEU A 230 4.53 14.71 10.00
CA LEU A 230 4.40 14.13 8.67
C LEU A 230 3.87 15.21 7.72
N CYS A 231 4.72 15.73 6.85
CA CYS A 231 4.34 16.79 5.90
C CYS A 231 3.86 16.26 4.55
N THR A 232 4.14 14.98 4.24
CA THR A 232 3.82 14.41 2.93
C THR A 232 2.34 14.12 2.82
N ARG A 233 1.70 14.63 1.77
CA ARG A 233 0.30 14.36 1.49
C ARG A 233 0.04 12.87 1.30
N THR A 234 -1.09 12.40 1.82
CA THR A 234 -1.47 10.98 1.79
C THR A 234 -2.97 10.79 1.54
N TYR A 235 -3.34 9.83 0.71
CA TYR A 235 -4.75 9.45 0.51
C TYR A 235 -5.24 8.43 1.56
N LEU A 236 -4.37 8.01 2.47
CA LEU A 236 -4.65 6.96 3.43
C LEU A 236 -5.88 7.26 4.30
N HIS A 237 -6.11 8.52 4.67
CA HIS A 237 -7.28 8.95 5.45
C HIS A 237 -8.60 8.68 4.70
N LEU A 238 -8.65 9.02 3.42
CA LEU A 238 -9.82 8.79 2.55
C LEU A 238 -10.01 7.31 2.27
N MET A 239 -8.93 6.58 2.00
CA MET A 239 -8.99 5.13 1.77
C MET A 239 -9.49 4.37 3.02
N ARG A 240 -9.03 4.77 4.21
CA ARG A 240 -9.53 4.23 5.49
C ARG A 240 -11.00 4.58 5.72
N THR A 241 -11.40 5.80 5.40
CA THR A 241 -12.81 6.21 5.50
C THR A 241 -13.69 5.37 4.58
N ALA A 242 -13.30 5.20 3.33
CA ALA A 242 -14.01 4.37 2.36
C ALA A 242 -14.15 2.92 2.83
N ALA A 243 -13.12 2.33 3.43
CA ALA A 243 -13.20 0.97 3.98
C ALA A 243 -14.10 0.90 5.23
N ARG A 244 -13.94 1.84 6.18
CA ARG A 244 -14.70 1.88 7.44
C ARG A 244 -16.20 2.04 7.25
N MET A 245 -16.65 2.68 6.17
CA MET A 245 -18.08 2.81 5.85
C MET A 245 -18.82 1.46 5.73
N PHE A 246 -18.09 0.36 5.51
CA PHE A 246 -18.64 -1.00 5.40
C PHE A 246 -18.45 -1.81 6.68
N GLU A 247 -17.91 -1.22 7.74
CA GLU A 247 -17.95 -1.84 9.07
C GLU A 247 -19.40 -1.85 9.58
N PRO A 248 -19.87 -2.91 10.27
CA PRO A 248 -21.28 -3.07 10.61
C PRO A 248 -21.92 -1.84 11.27
N ALA A 249 -21.22 -1.21 12.21
CA ALA A 249 -21.69 -0.02 12.91
C ALA A 249 -21.85 1.20 11.99
N GLN A 250 -20.89 1.43 11.09
CA GLN A 250 -20.93 2.56 10.15
C GLN A 250 -21.96 2.32 9.05
N LEU A 251 -22.06 1.10 8.55
CA LEU A 251 -23.06 0.73 7.55
C LEU A 251 -24.46 0.95 8.08
N GLN A 252 -24.76 0.45 9.30
CA GLN A 252 -26.05 0.65 9.97
C GLN A 252 -26.37 2.13 10.23
N GLN A 253 -25.36 2.98 10.46
CA GLN A 253 -25.56 4.42 10.60
C GLN A 253 -25.91 5.08 9.26
N LEU A 254 -25.16 4.76 8.20
CA LEU A 254 -25.30 5.40 6.88
C LEU A 254 -26.56 4.94 6.13
N VAL A 255 -26.88 3.66 6.24
CA VAL A 255 -28.03 3.00 5.64
C VAL A 255 -28.57 2.06 6.72
N PRO A 256 -29.56 2.48 7.53
CA PRO A 256 -30.15 1.62 8.54
C PRO A 256 -31.07 0.57 7.92
N ARG A 257 -31.03 -0.64 8.48
CA ARG A 257 -31.96 -1.73 8.15
C ARG A 257 -33.41 -1.32 8.44
N VAL A 258 -34.29 -1.52 7.45
CA VAL A 258 -35.71 -1.16 7.53
C VAL A 258 -36.55 -2.33 8.03
N ARG A 259 -36.16 -3.58 7.72
CA ARG A 259 -36.92 -4.77 8.10
C ARG A 259 -36.53 -5.30 9.48
N GLY A 260 -35.32 -4.99 9.95
CA GLY A 260 -34.83 -5.36 11.28
C GLY A 260 -34.42 -6.84 11.36
N GLY A 261 -34.46 -7.41 12.56
CA GLY A 261 -34.07 -8.80 12.81
C GLY A 261 -32.57 -9.04 13.00
N PRO A 262 -32.18 -10.27 13.39
CA PRO A 262 -30.78 -10.61 13.62
C PRO A 262 -29.95 -10.44 12.35
N ALA A 263 -28.71 -9.98 12.48
CA ALA A 263 -27.74 -10.05 11.39
C ALA A 263 -27.46 -11.53 11.06
N LEU A 264 -27.00 -11.82 9.83
CA LEU A 264 -26.63 -13.19 9.44
C LEU A 264 -25.60 -13.78 10.42
N ALA A 265 -24.65 -12.95 10.86
CA ALA A 265 -23.64 -13.32 11.86
C ALA A 265 -24.20 -13.67 13.25
N GLU A 266 -25.42 -13.22 13.59
CA GLU A 266 -26.09 -13.48 14.86
C GLU A 266 -26.97 -14.73 14.81
N THR A 267 -27.13 -15.33 13.63
CA THR A 267 -28.03 -16.49 13.46
C THR A 267 -27.38 -17.84 13.72
N ASP A 268 -26.07 -17.93 14.02
CA ASP A 268 -25.34 -19.13 14.51
C ASP A 268 -25.76 -20.48 13.87
N GLY A 269 -26.07 -20.49 12.57
CA GLY A 269 -26.49 -21.70 11.86
C GLY A 269 -27.95 -22.14 12.07
N GLN A 270 -28.78 -21.35 12.75
CA GLN A 270 -30.24 -21.57 12.89
C GLN A 270 -31.04 -21.32 11.58
N GLY A 271 -30.35 -20.91 10.50
CA GLY A 271 -30.90 -20.84 9.16
C GLY A 271 -31.75 -19.59 8.88
N LEU A 272 -31.68 -19.12 7.64
CA LEU A 272 -32.50 -18.01 7.11
C LEU A 272 -34.00 -18.35 7.07
N GLU A 273 -34.36 -19.62 7.22
CA GLU A 273 -35.72 -20.15 7.09
C GLU A 273 -36.69 -19.65 8.17
N ALA A 274 -36.16 -19.23 9.32
CA ALA A 274 -36.95 -18.66 10.41
C ALA A 274 -37.23 -17.16 10.26
N LEU A 275 -36.61 -16.49 9.28
CA LEU A 275 -36.79 -15.06 9.03
C LEU A 275 -37.88 -14.82 7.98
N ASP A 276 -38.58 -13.69 8.11
CA ASP A 276 -39.42 -13.16 7.02
C ASP A 276 -38.58 -13.03 5.74
N PRO A 277 -39.05 -13.46 4.56
CA PRO A 277 -38.25 -13.46 3.33
C PRO A 277 -37.64 -12.10 2.96
N LEU A 278 -38.32 -10.99 3.27
CA LEU A 278 -37.78 -9.65 3.02
C LEU A 278 -36.68 -9.30 4.02
N ALA A 279 -36.84 -9.67 5.29
CA ALA A 279 -35.79 -9.52 6.30
C ALA A 279 -34.56 -10.43 6.02
N ALA A 280 -34.78 -11.65 5.54
CA ALA A 280 -33.72 -12.55 5.08
C ALA A 280 -32.94 -11.94 3.91
N THR A 281 -33.65 -11.36 2.93
CA THR A 281 -33.03 -10.66 1.78
C THR A 281 -32.19 -9.46 2.24
N GLU A 282 -32.72 -8.64 3.17
CA GLU A 282 -31.97 -7.52 3.75
C GLU A 282 -30.71 -8.01 4.48
N ALA A 283 -30.80 -9.08 5.28
CA ALA A 283 -29.65 -9.65 5.97
C ALA A 283 -28.55 -10.15 5.02
N ILE A 284 -28.92 -10.86 3.95
CA ILE A 284 -27.98 -11.31 2.91
C ILE A 284 -27.33 -10.13 2.19
N ALA A 285 -28.10 -9.09 1.85
CA ALA A 285 -27.57 -7.91 1.19
C ALA A 285 -26.53 -7.19 2.07
N TYR A 286 -26.78 -7.06 3.37
CA TYR A 286 -25.82 -6.47 4.30
C TYR A 286 -24.57 -7.33 4.45
N ASP A 287 -24.72 -8.65 4.58
CA ASP A 287 -23.58 -9.57 4.64
C ASP A 287 -22.70 -9.40 3.38
N PHE A 288 -23.30 -9.41 2.19
CA PHE A 288 -22.60 -9.20 0.93
C PHE A 288 -21.94 -7.81 0.84
N LEU A 289 -22.56 -6.75 1.39
CA LEU A 289 -21.95 -5.42 1.47
C LEU A 289 -20.73 -5.39 2.38
N THR A 290 -20.79 -6.06 3.52
CA THR A 290 -19.66 -6.18 4.46
C THR A 290 -18.56 -7.14 3.97
N ALA A 291 -18.90 -8.05 3.06
CA ALA A 291 -17.99 -9.02 2.47
C ALA A 291 -16.97 -8.34 1.55
N GLY A 292 -15.86 -7.89 2.14
CA GLY A 292 -14.63 -7.46 1.47
C GLY A 292 -14.78 -6.44 0.32
N GLY A 293 -13.65 -6.15 -0.31
CA GLY A 293 -13.58 -5.24 -1.45
C GLY A 293 -12.31 -4.39 -1.45
N LYS A 294 -11.99 -3.81 -2.60
CA LYS A 294 -10.92 -2.81 -2.72
C LYS A 294 -11.39 -1.41 -2.31
N HIS A 295 -12.71 -1.21 -2.19
CA HIS A 295 -13.37 0.06 -1.88
C HIS A 295 -12.87 1.24 -2.74
N SER A 296 -12.47 0.97 -3.98
CA SER A 296 -11.87 1.98 -4.86
C SER A 296 -12.90 3.03 -5.32
N ARG A 297 -14.14 2.62 -5.57
CA ARG A 297 -15.23 3.52 -6.00
C ARG A 297 -15.68 4.48 -4.89
N PRO A 298 -15.95 4.02 -3.65
CA PRO A 298 -16.23 4.95 -2.56
C PRO A 298 -15.02 5.84 -2.29
N PHE A 299 -13.79 5.32 -2.32
CA PHE A 299 -12.58 6.14 -2.20
C PHE A 299 -12.51 7.26 -3.24
N ILE A 300 -12.70 6.95 -4.53
CA ILE A 300 -12.66 7.96 -5.61
C ILE A 300 -13.70 9.05 -5.36
N THR A 301 -14.92 8.66 -4.96
CA THR A 301 -16.00 9.61 -4.66
C THR A 301 -15.62 10.57 -3.53
N LEU A 302 -15.10 10.04 -2.43
CA LEU A 302 -14.63 10.86 -1.31
C LEU A 302 -13.44 11.75 -1.70
N ALA A 303 -12.52 11.24 -2.52
CA ALA A 303 -11.34 11.97 -2.98
C ALA A 303 -11.71 13.14 -3.92
N VAL A 304 -12.70 12.95 -4.81
CA VAL A 304 -13.23 14.02 -5.66
C VAL A 304 -13.87 15.12 -4.80
N TYR A 305 -14.68 14.75 -3.82
CA TYR A 305 -15.28 15.73 -2.91
C TYR A 305 -14.22 16.49 -2.12
N ASP A 306 -13.24 15.80 -1.53
CA ASP A 306 -12.14 16.43 -0.80
C ASP A 306 -11.35 17.38 -1.69
N ALA A 307 -11.01 16.98 -2.92
CA ALA A 307 -10.29 17.83 -3.87
C ALA A 307 -11.07 19.12 -4.22
N LEU A 308 -12.39 19.03 -4.40
CA LEU A 308 -13.25 20.19 -4.67
C LEU A 308 -13.45 21.11 -3.45
N THR A 309 -13.15 20.62 -2.25
CA THR A 309 -13.36 21.34 -0.97
C THR A 309 -12.07 21.72 -0.26
N GLY A 310 -10.92 21.68 -0.94
CA GLY A 310 -9.63 22.19 -0.45
C GLY A 310 -8.56 21.12 -0.21
N GLY A 311 -8.88 19.84 -0.38
CA GLY A 311 -7.94 18.71 -0.28
C GLY A 311 -7.43 18.45 1.14
N HIS A 312 -8.23 18.80 2.15
CA HIS A 312 -7.84 18.78 3.56
C HIS A 312 -7.58 17.36 4.07
N CYS A 313 -8.30 16.36 3.57
CA CYS A 313 -8.14 14.97 3.97
C CYS A 313 -6.79 14.37 3.52
N THR A 314 -6.06 15.04 2.63
CA THR A 314 -4.72 14.60 2.21
C THR A 314 -3.58 15.17 3.06
N SER A 315 -3.86 16.11 3.96
CA SER A 315 -2.85 16.79 4.79
C SER A 315 -2.44 15.97 6.02
N ALA A 316 -1.49 16.49 6.81
CA ALA A 316 -1.05 15.88 8.07
C ALA A 316 -2.20 15.65 9.05
N ASP A 317 -3.14 16.59 9.14
CA ASP A 317 -4.36 16.52 9.97
C ASP A 317 -5.54 15.90 9.22
N GLY A 318 -5.28 15.25 8.07
CA GLY A 318 -6.29 14.73 7.17
C GLY A 318 -7.22 13.69 7.81
N ALA A 319 -6.78 13.02 8.88
CA ALA A 319 -7.63 12.13 9.67
C ALA A 319 -8.82 12.87 10.32
N SER A 320 -8.58 14.08 10.86
CA SER A 320 -9.61 14.91 11.48
C SER A 320 -10.59 15.44 10.42
N ALA A 321 -10.05 15.93 9.29
CA ALA A 321 -10.85 16.36 8.15
C ALA A 321 -11.72 15.22 7.59
N ALA A 322 -11.16 14.02 7.45
CA ALA A 322 -11.89 12.85 6.97
C ALA A 322 -13.03 12.41 7.92
N ALA A 323 -12.85 12.57 9.23
CA ALA A 323 -13.90 12.30 10.21
C ALA A 323 -15.11 13.25 10.03
N GLN A 324 -14.85 14.50 9.64
CA GLN A 324 -15.84 15.56 9.43
C GLN A 324 -16.50 15.52 8.04
N LEU A 325 -16.14 14.57 7.18
CA LEU A 325 -16.78 14.41 5.87
C LEU A 325 -18.31 14.27 6.04
N PRO A 326 -19.12 15.07 5.31
CA PRO A 326 -20.57 15.08 5.49
C PRO A 326 -21.19 13.71 5.21
N GLU A 327 -22.19 13.35 6.02
CA GLU A 327 -22.90 12.09 5.86
C GLU A 327 -23.53 11.91 4.47
N PRO A 328 -24.15 12.93 3.83
CA PRO A 328 -24.67 12.80 2.47
C PRO A 328 -23.60 12.38 1.46
N VAL A 329 -22.37 12.87 1.58
CA VAL A 329 -21.25 12.51 0.71
C VAL A 329 -20.87 11.05 0.91
N LYS A 330 -20.81 10.59 2.16
CA LYS A 330 -20.57 9.17 2.50
C LYS A 330 -21.69 8.28 1.93
N ARG A 331 -22.95 8.69 2.03
CA ARG A 331 -24.09 7.94 1.46
C ARG A 331 -24.02 7.84 -0.07
N VAL A 332 -23.61 8.89 -0.78
CA VAL A 332 -23.37 8.84 -2.23
C VAL A 332 -22.24 7.87 -2.57
N ALA A 333 -21.11 7.94 -1.86
CA ALA A 333 -19.99 7.02 -2.05
C ALA A 333 -20.40 5.55 -1.80
N LEU A 334 -21.21 5.30 -0.77
CA LEU A 334 -21.76 3.99 -0.46
C LEU A 334 -22.72 3.49 -1.55
N ALA A 335 -23.62 4.36 -2.03
CA ALA A 335 -24.57 4.01 -3.09
C ALA A 335 -23.87 3.51 -4.36
N ILE A 336 -22.76 4.14 -4.75
CA ILE A 336 -21.96 3.72 -5.91
C ILE A 336 -21.42 2.29 -5.71
N GLU A 337 -20.95 1.95 -4.51
CA GLU A 337 -20.49 0.59 -4.22
C GLU A 337 -21.65 -0.41 -4.14
N ILE A 338 -22.82 0.00 -3.64
CA ILE A 338 -24.04 -0.82 -3.64
C ILE A 338 -24.42 -1.19 -5.07
N PHE A 339 -24.48 -0.21 -5.99
CA PHE A 339 -24.76 -0.48 -7.40
C PHE A 339 -23.70 -1.38 -8.05
N HIS A 340 -22.43 -1.18 -7.71
CA HIS A 340 -21.37 -2.05 -8.20
C HIS A 340 -21.54 -3.49 -7.69
N LYS A 341 -21.78 -3.68 -6.39
CA LYS A 341 -21.96 -5.01 -5.82
C LYS A 341 -23.23 -5.68 -6.37
N ALA A 342 -24.32 -4.93 -6.55
CA ALA A 342 -25.52 -5.43 -7.20
C ALA A 342 -25.26 -5.91 -8.64
N SER A 343 -24.36 -5.25 -9.38
CA SER A 343 -24.00 -5.67 -10.75
C SER A 343 -23.09 -6.90 -10.81
N LEU A 344 -22.61 -7.43 -9.67
CA LEU A 344 -21.80 -8.65 -9.60
C LEU A 344 -22.66 -9.91 -9.40
N ILE A 345 -23.92 -9.73 -9.04
CA ILE A 345 -24.94 -10.78 -8.89
C ILE A 345 -25.61 -10.99 -10.24
#